data_AF-G0MD98-F1
#
_entry.id   AF-G0MD98-F1
#
_cell.length_a   1.000
_cell.length_b   1.000
_cell.length_c   1.000
_cell.angle_alpha   90.00
_cell.angle_beta   90.00
_cell.angle_gamma   90.00
#
_symmetry.space_group_name_H-M   'P 1'
#
loop_
_entity.id
_entity.type
_entity.pdbx_description
1 polymer ?
#
loop_
_entity_poly.entity_id
_entity_poly.type
_entity_poly.pdbx_seq_one_letter_code
_entity_poly.pdbx_strand_id
1 'polypeptide(L)'
;MSDNKPMGYDSLQYVLGQMDPTLRFIFVRRCPSIAHLDRRVPLKIRDLHFDPSRFKINDTTFSFGVIQIFNNDRTPRCIEEQNDRGGILKDVDRYGIDMRIRRNFGVEDEVRRRNLLKKLELLMRVARTDRDLRKIQQVREQLTLGDIRGLSYILRSEGAEPPFTNYFQFIMRSNRGVWVERLTYIRDVAEAREYILNKLFGGAGRTVEVFNLHYEFNLDGDNPLVHNPFEVHHGEPRQVPGPALALGRDNPLLPLAPGKLELHHLKVAFNVRRVIDSIQPVLWDKPLKTLETTSREMFEGVRRDPFVASVERIIISERSTIGILSWFLNEKVHLQCSDFGTEEVKDLLKDWQYRGLRIGTYYSIGFRDPENIEDLLNDFKALPGAQRGELAETRFTTFPECIILPVRDFTELNVYCEATTVEDQKFCDRPYTVKIKVQPRGYAYNLYLPI
;
A
#
# COMPACT_ATOMS: atom_id res chain seq x y z
N MET A 1 -23.57 31.43 -37.72
CA MET A 1 -23.81 30.11 -37.11
C MET A 1 -22.49 29.37 -37.17
N SER A 2 -21.86 29.09 -36.03
CA SER A 2 -20.62 28.30 -36.02
C SER A 2 -20.97 26.85 -36.33
N ASP A 3 -20.37 26.29 -37.37
CA ASP A 3 -20.45 24.86 -37.70
C ASP A 3 -19.90 24.05 -36.52
N ASN A 4 -20.78 23.65 -35.60
CA ASN A 4 -20.48 22.68 -34.55
C ASN A 4 -20.42 21.28 -35.17
N LYS A 5 -19.40 21.04 -35.99
CA LYS A 5 -19.11 19.69 -36.46
C LYS A 5 -18.69 18.86 -35.24
N PRO A 6 -19.42 17.79 -34.89
CA PRO A 6 -19.03 16.95 -33.76
C PRO A 6 -17.64 16.38 -34.02
N MET A 7 -16.85 16.23 -32.96
CA MET A 7 -15.52 15.66 -33.02
C MET A 7 -15.56 14.29 -33.71
N GLY A 8 -14.62 14.05 -34.63
CA GLY A 8 -14.52 12.76 -35.33
C GLY A 8 -14.28 11.60 -34.35
N TYR A 9 -14.75 10.41 -34.73
CA TYR A 9 -14.70 9.21 -33.89
C TYR A 9 -13.29 8.90 -33.37
N ASP A 10 -12.29 8.93 -34.26
CA ASP A 10 -10.90 8.61 -33.91
C ASP A 10 -10.28 9.65 -32.97
N SER A 11 -10.57 10.93 -33.18
CA SER A 11 -10.11 12.00 -32.30
C SER A 11 -10.72 11.86 -30.91
N LEU A 12 -12.02 11.53 -30.82
CA LEU A 12 -12.69 11.31 -29.54
C LEU A 12 -12.13 10.08 -28.82
N GLN A 13 -11.86 9.00 -29.55
CA GLN A 13 -11.21 7.81 -29.00
C GLN A 13 -9.83 8.14 -28.41
N TYR A 14 -9.00 8.90 -29.13
CA TYR A 14 -7.70 9.34 -28.65
C TYR A 14 -7.83 10.22 -27.39
N VAL A 15 -8.73 11.20 -27.40
CA VAL A 15 -8.98 12.09 -26.26
C VAL A 15 -9.43 11.30 -25.02
N LEU A 16 -10.37 10.35 -25.16
CA LEU A 16 -10.79 9.49 -24.05
C LEU A 16 -9.65 8.61 -23.52
N GLY A 17 -8.75 8.17 -24.38
CA GLY A 17 -7.58 7.37 -23.99
C GLY A 17 -6.53 8.14 -23.19
N GLN A 18 -6.47 9.46 -23.33
CA GLN A 18 -5.54 10.35 -22.62
C GLN A 18 -6.19 11.09 -21.43
N MET A 19 -7.52 11.01 -21.30
CA MET A 19 -8.25 11.74 -20.26
C MET A 19 -8.02 11.12 -18.89
N ASP A 20 -7.87 11.97 -17.87
CA ASP A 20 -7.86 11.52 -16.47
C ASP A 20 -9.14 10.68 -16.18
N PRO A 21 -9.01 9.50 -15.54
CA PRO A 21 -10.11 8.60 -15.23
C PRO A 21 -11.31 9.28 -14.57
N THR A 22 -11.09 10.12 -13.56
CA THR A 22 -12.17 10.77 -12.83
C THR A 22 -12.93 11.74 -13.73
N LEU A 23 -12.22 12.51 -14.55
CA LEU A 23 -12.85 13.40 -15.54
C LEU A 23 -13.61 12.63 -16.59
N ARG A 24 -13.05 11.51 -17.04
CA ARG A 24 -13.68 10.63 -18.01
C ARG A 24 -15.00 10.07 -17.49
N PHE A 25 -15.06 9.66 -16.22
CA PHE A 25 -16.31 9.23 -15.58
C PHE A 25 -17.36 10.35 -15.54
N ILE A 26 -16.96 11.57 -15.16
CA ILE A 26 -17.88 12.73 -15.12
C ILE A 26 -18.36 13.07 -16.54
N PHE A 27 -17.47 13.02 -17.52
CA PHE A 27 -17.74 13.34 -18.91
C PHE A 27 -18.76 12.36 -19.51
N VAL A 28 -18.53 11.05 -19.35
CA VAL A 28 -19.45 10.00 -19.82
C VAL A 28 -20.80 10.08 -19.11
N ARG A 29 -20.83 10.42 -17.82
CA ARG A 29 -22.07 10.64 -17.07
C ARG A 29 -22.89 11.81 -17.62
N ARG A 30 -22.23 12.90 -18.04
CA ARG A 30 -22.89 14.08 -18.63
C ARG A 30 -23.25 13.89 -20.10
N CYS A 31 -22.54 13.02 -20.81
CA CYS A 31 -22.76 12.72 -22.22
C CYS A 31 -22.98 11.21 -22.44
N PRO A 32 -24.15 10.65 -22.14
CA PRO A 32 -24.38 9.20 -22.24
C PRO A 32 -24.17 8.61 -23.64
N SER A 33 -24.28 9.42 -24.69
CA SER A 33 -24.05 9.00 -26.09
C SER A 33 -22.64 8.48 -26.36
N ILE A 34 -21.65 8.88 -25.57
CA ILE A 34 -20.26 8.41 -25.72
C ILE A 34 -19.94 7.16 -24.88
N ALA A 35 -20.87 6.69 -24.05
CA ALA A 35 -20.62 5.58 -23.12
C ALA A 35 -20.19 4.28 -23.82
N HIS A 36 -20.71 4.02 -25.03
CA HIS A 36 -20.31 2.84 -25.80
C HIS A 36 -18.85 2.95 -26.28
N LEU A 37 -18.43 4.12 -26.78
CA LEU A 37 -17.05 4.35 -27.17
C LEU A 37 -16.12 4.25 -25.96
N ASP A 38 -16.50 4.91 -24.88
CA ASP A 38 -15.76 4.89 -23.62
C ASP A 38 -15.52 3.48 -23.07
N ARG A 39 -16.45 2.53 -23.22
CA ARG A 39 -16.23 1.14 -22.81
C ARG A 39 -15.18 0.41 -23.65
N ARG A 40 -14.99 0.80 -24.92
CA ARG A 40 -14.01 0.19 -25.83
C ARG A 40 -12.60 0.72 -25.62
N VAL A 41 -12.47 1.97 -25.18
CA VAL A 41 -11.17 2.59 -24.95
C VAL A 41 -10.63 2.14 -23.58
N PRO A 42 -9.41 1.57 -23.51
CA PRO A 42 -8.83 1.19 -22.22
C PRO A 42 -8.80 2.35 -21.23
N LEU A 43 -9.07 2.05 -19.96
CA LEU A 43 -8.98 3.02 -18.87
C LEU A 43 -7.58 2.96 -18.28
N LYS A 44 -6.80 4.03 -18.46
CA LYS A 44 -5.42 4.12 -17.97
C LYS A 44 -5.38 4.80 -16.62
N ILE A 45 -4.86 4.11 -15.61
CA ILE A 45 -4.73 4.61 -14.24
C ILE A 45 -3.25 4.56 -13.86
N ARG A 46 -2.71 5.70 -13.44
CA ARG A 46 -1.32 5.79 -12.98
C ARG A 46 -1.21 5.14 -11.60
N ASP A 47 -2.03 5.60 -10.66
CA ASP A 47 -2.01 5.12 -9.28
C ASP A 47 -3.42 4.73 -8.86
N LEU A 48 -3.58 3.47 -8.48
CA LEU A 48 -4.81 2.95 -7.89
C LEU A 48 -4.48 2.47 -6.49
N HIS A 49 -5.05 3.12 -5.49
CA HIS A 49 -4.82 2.77 -4.09
C HIS A 49 -6.11 2.28 -3.45
N PHE A 50 -6.02 1.15 -2.79
CA PHE A 50 -7.10 0.59 -1.98
C PHE A 50 -6.69 0.57 -0.52
N ASP A 51 -7.53 1.20 0.27
CA ASP A 51 -7.62 1.06 1.71
C ASP A 51 -8.94 0.33 2.00
N PRO A 52 -9.09 -0.43 3.09
CA PRO A 52 -10.36 -1.06 3.42
C PRO A 52 -11.57 -0.10 3.42
N SER A 53 -11.35 1.17 3.76
CA SER A 53 -12.40 2.19 3.94
C SER A 53 -12.53 3.22 2.81
N ARG A 54 -11.54 3.29 1.91
CA ARG A 54 -11.48 4.29 0.84
C ARG A 54 -10.70 3.75 -0.35
N PHE A 55 -10.86 4.36 -1.51
CA PHE A 55 -9.95 4.10 -2.62
C PHE A 55 -9.55 5.42 -3.28
N LYS A 56 -8.41 5.42 -3.96
CA LYS A 56 -7.88 6.57 -4.66
C LYS A 56 -7.57 6.19 -6.10
N ILE A 57 -7.99 7.03 -7.04
CA ILE A 57 -7.65 6.93 -8.46
C ILE A 57 -6.85 8.18 -8.81
N ASN A 58 -5.59 7.99 -9.18
CA ASN A 58 -4.59 9.04 -9.35
C ASN A 58 -4.59 9.99 -8.12
N ASP A 59 -5.05 11.22 -8.31
CA ASP A 59 -5.09 12.27 -7.29
C ASP A 59 -6.50 12.49 -6.70
N THR A 60 -7.44 11.59 -7.02
CA THR A 60 -8.83 11.65 -6.53
C THR A 60 -9.10 10.59 -5.48
N THR A 61 -9.47 10.99 -4.26
CA THR A 61 -9.83 10.09 -3.16
C THR A 61 -11.35 9.96 -3.05
N PHE A 62 -11.81 8.71 -2.96
CA PHE A 62 -13.20 8.29 -2.78
C PHE A 62 -13.35 7.71 -1.38
N SER A 63 -14.14 8.35 -0.53
CA SER A 63 -14.34 7.96 0.86
C SER A 63 -15.82 7.70 1.15
N PHE A 64 -16.06 6.74 2.05
CA PHE A 64 -17.40 6.29 2.43
C PHE A 64 -17.46 6.18 3.94
N GLY A 65 -18.59 6.55 4.53
CA GLY A 65 -18.81 6.31 5.95
C GLY A 65 -20.17 6.77 6.42
N VAL A 66 -20.45 6.46 7.67
CA VAL A 66 -21.69 6.82 8.36
C VAL A 66 -21.44 8.07 9.19
N ILE A 67 -22.18 9.13 8.92
CA ILE A 67 -22.15 10.36 9.69
C ILE A 67 -23.32 10.39 10.67
N GLN A 68 -23.13 11.09 11.79
CA GLN A 68 -24.16 11.28 12.80
C GLN A 68 -24.57 12.74 12.81
N ILE A 69 -25.85 13.02 12.53
CA ILE A 69 -26.41 14.37 12.59
C ILE A 69 -27.36 14.43 13.78
N PHE A 70 -27.07 15.29 14.74
CA PHE A 70 -27.89 15.45 15.95
C PHE A 70 -29.20 16.17 15.63
N ASN A 71 -30.31 15.66 16.17
CA ASN A 71 -31.65 16.03 15.72
C ASN A 71 -32.07 17.43 16.17
N ASN A 72 -31.69 17.86 17.38
CA ASN A 72 -32.17 19.10 18.01
C ASN A 72 -31.08 19.98 18.63
N ASP A 73 -29.80 19.57 18.57
CA ASP A 73 -28.65 20.30 19.11
C ASP A 73 -27.62 20.57 18.00
N ARG A 74 -26.73 21.57 18.22
CA ARG A 74 -25.52 21.65 17.40
C ARG A 74 -24.76 20.34 17.55
N THR A 75 -24.43 19.71 16.42
CA THR A 75 -23.66 18.47 16.42
C THR A 75 -22.37 18.74 17.20
N PRO A 76 -22.01 17.91 18.20
CA PRO A 76 -20.80 18.15 18.98
C PRO A 76 -19.60 18.29 18.05
N ARG A 77 -18.71 19.26 18.31
CA ARG A 77 -17.60 19.58 17.42
C ARG A 77 -16.74 18.35 17.06
N CYS A 78 -16.53 17.43 17.99
CA CYS A 78 -15.80 16.19 17.73
C CYS A 78 -16.51 15.30 16.69
N ILE A 79 -17.84 15.29 16.66
CA ILE A 79 -18.67 14.59 15.67
C ILE A 79 -18.69 15.37 14.35
N GLU A 80 -18.75 16.70 14.36
CA GLU A 80 -18.63 17.51 13.13
C GLU A 80 -17.29 17.27 12.44
N GLU A 81 -16.18 17.33 13.19
CA GLU A 81 -14.84 17.04 12.65
C GLU A 81 -14.73 15.60 12.15
N GLN A 82 -15.38 14.64 12.82
CA GLN A 82 -15.44 13.26 12.36
C GLN A 82 -16.26 13.14 11.06
N ASN A 83 -17.43 13.78 10.99
CA ASN A 83 -18.29 13.79 9.82
C ASN A 83 -17.59 14.42 8.61
N ASP A 84 -16.87 15.53 8.81
CA ASP A 84 -16.09 16.19 7.76
C ASP A 84 -14.98 15.28 7.24
N ARG A 85 -14.39 14.44 8.08
CA ARG A 85 -13.39 13.42 7.69
C ARG A 85 -13.99 12.17 7.03
N GLY A 86 -15.32 12.09 6.89
CA GLY A 86 -16.00 10.95 6.25
C GLY A 86 -16.84 10.11 7.20
N GLY A 87 -16.84 10.41 8.50
CA GLY A 87 -17.67 9.73 9.50
C GLY A 87 -17.05 8.43 10.01
N ILE A 88 -17.92 7.52 10.46
CA ILE A 88 -17.59 6.18 10.92
C ILE A 88 -17.43 5.29 9.68
N LEU A 89 -16.24 4.72 9.50
CA LEU A 89 -15.88 3.95 8.31
C LEU A 89 -16.46 2.53 8.29
N LYS A 90 -17.31 2.18 9.26
CA LYS A 90 -17.81 0.83 9.49
C LYS A 90 -19.31 0.88 9.63
N ASP A 91 -19.94 -0.26 9.36
CA ASP A 91 -21.36 -0.37 9.56
C ASP A 91 -21.74 -0.36 11.03
N VAL A 92 -22.74 0.44 11.35
CA VAL A 92 -23.20 0.70 12.70
C VAL A 92 -24.69 0.44 12.83
N ASP A 93 -25.15 0.09 14.02
CA ASP A 93 -26.57 0.06 14.31
C ASP A 93 -27.17 1.48 14.43
N ARG A 94 -28.47 1.58 14.72
CA ARG A 94 -29.16 2.88 14.90
C ARG A 94 -28.54 3.75 16.01
N TYR A 95 -27.76 3.17 16.93
CA TYR A 95 -27.08 3.86 18.01
C TYR A 95 -25.63 4.23 17.65
N GLY A 96 -25.18 4.00 16.42
CA GLY A 96 -23.80 4.31 16.02
C GLY A 96 -22.75 3.32 16.53
N ILE A 97 -23.17 2.14 16.99
CA ILE A 97 -22.27 1.09 17.49
C ILE A 97 -21.98 0.09 16.36
N ASP A 98 -20.71 -0.28 16.17
CA ASP A 98 -20.29 -1.28 15.17
C ASP A 98 -21.10 -2.58 15.33
N MET A 99 -21.80 -2.98 14.26
CA MET A 99 -22.70 -4.14 14.28
C MET A 99 -21.99 -5.46 14.61
N ARG A 100 -20.66 -5.53 14.45
CA ARG A 100 -19.86 -6.74 14.75
C ARG A 100 -19.48 -6.86 16.21
N ILE A 101 -19.59 -5.79 16.99
CA ILE A 101 -19.25 -5.82 18.42
C ILE A 101 -20.39 -6.52 19.16
N ARG A 102 -20.14 -7.76 19.60
CA ARG A 102 -21.18 -8.61 20.20
C ARG A 102 -21.33 -8.52 21.72
N ARG A 103 -20.36 -8.01 22.47
CA ARG A 103 -20.41 -7.65 23.92
C ARG A 103 -18.97 -7.41 24.40
N ASN A 104 -18.77 -6.47 25.31
CA ASN A 104 -17.53 -6.16 26.07
C ASN A 104 -16.68 -4.96 25.62
N PHE A 105 -17.28 -3.76 25.52
CA PHE A 105 -16.52 -2.51 25.37
C PHE A 105 -16.47 -1.62 26.64
N GLY A 106 -17.01 -2.08 27.78
CA GLY A 106 -17.06 -1.28 29.00
C GLY A 106 -15.71 -1.06 29.69
N VAL A 107 -14.75 -1.98 29.56
CA VAL A 107 -13.50 -1.95 30.36
C VAL A 107 -12.40 -1.12 29.70
N GLU A 108 -12.20 -1.26 28.39
CA GLU A 108 -11.14 -0.53 27.67
C GLU A 108 -11.44 0.97 27.56
N ASP A 109 -12.69 1.35 27.29
CA ASP A 109 -13.09 2.76 27.23
C ASP A 109 -13.00 3.44 28.60
N GLU A 110 -13.29 2.73 29.69
CA GLU A 110 -13.12 3.24 31.06
C GLU A 110 -11.66 3.49 31.43
N VAL A 111 -10.76 2.58 31.03
CA VAL A 111 -9.31 2.78 31.22
C VAL A 111 -8.81 3.94 30.36
N ARG A 112 -9.24 4.02 29.11
CA ARG A 112 -8.90 5.12 28.19
C ARG A 112 -9.38 6.47 28.73
N ARG A 113 -10.63 6.55 29.20
CA ARG A 113 -11.23 7.74 29.81
C ARG A 113 -10.44 8.19 31.04
N ARG A 114 -10.08 7.26 31.94
CA ARG A 114 -9.22 7.55 33.10
C ARG A 114 -7.85 8.09 32.69
N ASN A 115 -7.22 7.52 31.67
CA ASN A 115 -5.93 7.99 31.17
C ASN A 115 -6.04 9.39 30.53
N LEU A 116 -7.12 9.67 29.79
CA LEU A 116 -7.38 10.98 29.21
C LEU A 116 -7.64 12.06 30.27
N LEU A 117 -8.38 11.73 31.34
CA LEU A 117 -8.59 12.63 32.47
C LEU A 117 -7.27 12.99 33.17
N LYS A 118 -6.42 11.99 33.46
CA LYS A 118 -5.07 12.23 34.01
C LYS A 118 -4.22 13.11 33.10
N LYS A 119 -4.26 12.84 31.79
CA LYS A 119 -3.55 13.64 30.78
C LYS A 119 -4.06 15.08 30.73
N LEU A 120 -5.37 15.28 30.79
CA LEU A 120 -6.00 16.60 30.81
C LEU A 120 -5.57 17.38 32.05
N GLU A 121 -5.60 16.75 33.23
CA GLU A 121 -5.17 17.35 34.48
C GLU A 121 -3.70 17.80 34.43
N LEU A 122 -2.82 16.92 33.92
CA LEU A 122 -1.40 17.26 33.73
C LEU A 122 -1.24 18.44 32.76
N LEU A 123 -1.90 18.39 31.59
CA LEU A 123 -1.83 19.46 30.60
C LEU A 123 -2.33 20.79 31.16
N MET A 124 -3.41 20.81 31.94
CA MET A 124 -3.93 22.03 32.56
C MET A 124 -2.95 22.66 33.55
N ARG A 125 -2.12 21.86 34.24
CA ARG A 125 -1.09 22.37 35.14
C ARG A 125 0.09 23.00 34.38
N VAL A 126 0.53 22.35 33.30
CA VAL A 126 1.77 22.71 32.57
C VAL A 126 1.55 23.63 31.36
N ALA A 127 0.32 23.78 30.87
CA ALA A 127 0.04 24.55 29.66
C ALA A 127 0.40 26.04 29.85
N ARG A 128 1.20 26.56 28.92
CA ARG A 128 1.63 27.96 28.88
C ARG A 128 1.56 28.58 27.48
N THR A 129 1.37 27.76 26.45
CA THR A 129 1.37 28.20 25.04
C THR A 129 0.03 27.92 24.37
N ASP A 130 -0.27 28.63 23.28
CA ASP A 130 -1.45 28.34 22.44
C ASP A 130 -1.43 26.91 21.88
N ARG A 131 -0.24 26.34 21.65
CA ARG A 131 -0.09 24.95 21.24
C ARG A 131 -0.58 23.99 22.32
N ASP A 132 -0.35 24.32 23.59
CA ASP A 132 -0.80 23.49 24.71
C ASP A 132 -2.31 23.64 24.95
N LEU A 133 -2.87 24.84 24.74
CA LEU A 133 -4.32 25.05 24.74
C LEU A 133 -5.01 24.23 23.65
N ARG A 134 -4.43 24.15 22.44
CA ARG A 134 -4.93 23.27 21.38
C ARG A 134 -4.91 21.79 21.79
N LYS A 135 -3.85 21.32 22.46
CA LYS A 135 -3.78 19.95 22.99
C LYS A 135 -4.83 19.68 24.07
N ILE A 136 -5.07 20.64 24.98
CA ILE A 136 -6.13 20.56 25.99
C ILE A 136 -7.49 20.40 25.31
N GLN A 137 -7.77 21.24 24.31
CA GLN A 137 -9.02 21.18 23.56
C GLN A 137 -9.20 19.81 22.88
N GLN A 138 -8.15 19.30 22.23
CA GLN A 138 -8.17 17.98 21.61
C GLN A 138 -8.46 16.85 22.62
N VAL A 139 -7.89 16.93 23.83
CA VAL A 139 -8.16 15.93 24.88
C VAL A 139 -9.60 16.03 25.39
N ARG A 140 -10.15 17.25 25.53
CA ARG A 140 -11.56 17.46 25.88
C ARG A 140 -12.49 16.85 24.83
N GLU A 141 -12.21 17.07 23.54
CA GLU A 141 -12.98 16.50 22.44
C GLU A 141 -12.94 14.97 22.42
N GLN A 142 -11.80 14.36 22.79
CA GLN A 142 -11.70 12.90 22.95
C GLN A 142 -12.54 12.38 24.12
N LEU A 143 -12.60 13.11 25.24
CA LEU A 143 -13.48 12.77 26.37
C LEU A 143 -14.95 12.84 25.96
N THR A 144 -15.36 13.95 25.33
CA THR A 144 -16.74 14.11 24.81
C THR A 144 -17.12 13.00 23.82
N LEU A 145 -16.22 12.62 22.92
CA LEU A 145 -16.45 11.51 22.00
C LEU A 145 -16.65 10.18 22.76
N GLY A 146 -15.87 9.96 23.82
CA GLY A 146 -16.03 8.81 24.72
C GLY A 146 -17.38 8.80 25.43
N ASP A 147 -17.82 9.95 25.95
CA ASP A 147 -19.11 10.09 26.63
C ASP A 147 -20.29 9.80 25.67
N ILE A 148 -20.23 10.30 24.42
CA ILE A 148 -21.23 10.03 23.38
C ILE A 148 -21.29 8.53 23.05
N ARG A 149 -20.13 7.87 22.93
CA ARG A 149 -20.07 6.41 22.72
C ARG A 149 -20.65 5.65 23.90
N GLY A 150 -20.32 6.03 25.13
CA GLY A 150 -20.89 5.45 26.35
C GLY A 150 -22.42 5.58 26.39
N LEU A 151 -22.93 6.77 26.11
CA LEU A 151 -24.37 7.04 26.00
C LEU A 151 -25.04 6.15 24.94
N SER A 152 -24.38 5.95 23.79
CA SER A 152 -24.90 5.09 22.73
C SER A 152 -25.14 3.65 23.21
N TYR A 153 -24.28 3.11 24.07
CA TYR A 153 -24.47 1.78 24.66
C TYR A 153 -25.61 1.75 25.68
N ILE A 154 -25.74 2.79 26.50
CA ILE A 154 -26.83 2.93 27.48
C ILE A 154 -28.18 2.97 26.74
N LEU A 155 -28.31 3.86 25.76
CA LEU A 155 -29.52 4.01 24.95
C LEU A 155 -29.86 2.70 24.21
N ARG A 156 -28.86 1.98 23.69
CA ARG A 156 -29.06 0.66 23.08
C ARG A 156 -29.60 -0.36 24.07
N SER A 157 -29.11 -0.35 25.31
CA SER A 157 -29.53 -1.29 26.35
C SER A 157 -30.94 -0.99 26.87
N GLU A 158 -31.32 0.27 26.92
CA GLU A 158 -32.62 0.75 27.40
C GLU A 158 -33.68 0.80 26.28
N GLY A 159 -33.27 0.66 25.01
CA GLY A 159 -34.17 0.75 23.85
C GLY A 159 -34.67 2.18 23.58
N ALA A 160 -33.99 3.19 24.10
CA ALA A 160 -34.36 4.59 23.94
C ALA A 160 -34.08 5.14 22.53
N GLU A 161 -34.64 6.29 22.18
CA GLU A 161 -34.34 6.96 20.90
C GLU A 161 -33.00 7.70 20.98
N PRO A 162 -32.07 7.51 20.01
CA PRO A 162 -30.82 8.25 19.97
C PRO A 162 -31.04 9.73 19.62
N PRO A 163 -30.20 10.64 20.15
CA PRO A 163 -30.30 12.07 19.87
C PRO A 163 -29.79 12.46 18.46
N PHE A 164 -29.44 11.49 17.63
CA PHE A 164 -28.91 11.66 16.29
C PHE A 164 -29.52 10.68 15.31
N THR A 165 -29.44 11.04 14.04
CA THR A 165 -29.77 10.16 12.92
C THR A 165 -28.49 9.82 12.14
N ASN A 166 -28.34 8.55 11.79
CA ASN A 166 -27.24 8.08 10.96
C ASN A 166 -27.55 8.31 9.48
N TYR A 167 -26.59 8.90 8.75
CA TYR A 167 -26.65 9.06 7.29
C TYR A 167 -25.41 8.45 6.66
N PHE A 168 -25.57 7.93 5.45
CA PHE A 168 -24.44 7.55 4.63
C PHE A 168 -23.85 8.82 3.98
N GLN A 169 -22.53 8.95 3.98
CA GLN A 169 -21.84 10.04 3.30
C GLN A 169 -20.80 9.48 2.33
N PHE A 170 -20.92 9.89 1.08
CA PHE A 170 -19.89 9.72 0.06
C PHE A 170 -19.13 11.02 -0.12
N ILE A 171 -17.80 10.94 -0.16
CA ILE A 171 -16.94 12.08 -0.45
C ILE A 171 -16.00 11.74 -1.60
N MET A 172 -15.98 12.60 -2.62
CA MET A 172 -14.96 12.62 -3.66
C MET A 172 -14.09 13.87 -3.49
N ARG A 173 -12.83 13.68 -3.11
CA ARG A 173 -11.84 14.76 -2.97
C ARG A 173 -10.87 14.73 -4.13
N SER A 174 -10.68 15.86 -4.79
CA SER A 174 -9.69 16.04 -5.85
C SER A 174 -9.02 17.42 -5.72
N ASN A 175 -7.98 17.66 -6.50
CA ASN A 175 -7.39 18.99 -6.64
C ASN A 175 -8.36 20.06 -7.18
N ARG A 176 -9.51 19.66 -7.74
CA ARG A 176 -10.56 20.58 -8.25
C ARG A 176 -11.61 20.94 -7.20
N GLY A 177 -11.57 20.31 -6.03
CA GLY A 177 -12.51 20.53 -4.95
C GLY A 177 -13.04 19.24 -4.33
N VAL A 178 -13.97 19.43 -3.40
CA VAL A 178 -14.61 18.37 -2.63
C VAL A 178 -16.07 18.28 -3.04
N TRP A 179 -16.51 17.07 -3.39
CA TRP A 179 -17.91 16.77 -3.62
C TRP A 179 -18.41 15.84 -2.51
N VAL A 180 -19.54 16.19 -1.90
CA VAL A 180 -20.15 15.44 -0.80
C VAL A 180 -21.59 15.11 -1.19
N GLU A 181 -21.95 13.84 -1.03
CA GLU A 181 -23.33 13.38 -1.18
C GLU A 181 -23.74 12.64 0.10
N ARG A 182 -24.95 12.93 0.59
CA ARG A 182 -25.51 12.34 1.80
C ARG A 182 -26.80 11.60 1.45
N LEU A 183 -26.91 10.36 1.92
CA LEU A 183 -28.00 9.46 1.63
C LEU A 183 -28.54 8.86 2.92
N THR A 184 -29.80 8.41 2.90
CA THR A 184 -30.37 7.62 4.00
C THR A 184 -29.57 6.34 4.20
N TYR A 185 -29.20 6.04 5.44
CA TYR A 185 -28.41 4.85 5.77
C TYR A 185 -29.30 3.61 5.85
N ILE A 186 -29.57 3.02 4.68
CA ILE A 186 -30.42 1.81 4.52
C ILE A 186 -29.57 0.59 4.14
N ARG A 187 -28.41 0.83 3.51
CA ARG A 187 -27.49 -0.19 3.01
C ARG A 187 -26.14 -0.07 3.68
N ASP A 188 -25.41 -1.17 3.70
CA ASP A 188 -24.10 -1.22 4.34
C ASP A 188 -23.01 -0.47 3.52
N VAL A 189 -21.93 -0.10 4.18
CA VAL A 189 -20.82 0.68 3.59
C VAL A 189 -20.10 -0.13 2.52
N ALA A 190 -20.03 -1.46 2.66
CA ALA A 190 -19.37 -2.35 1.70
C ALA A 190 -20.13 -2.42 0.37
N GLU A 191 -21.45 -2.57 0.41
CA GLU A 191 -22.36 -2.53 -0.74
C GLU A 191 -22.26 -1.21 -1.48
N ALA A 192 -22.19 -0.08 -0.76
CA ALA A 192 -22.07 1.24 -1.39
C ALA A 192 -20.72 1.39 -2.11
N ARG A 193 -19.62 0.94 -1.48
CA ARG A 193 -18.29 0.89 -2.10
C ARG A 193 -18.32 0.02 -3.36
N GLU A 194 -18.90 -1.17 -3.26
CA GLU A 194 -19.03 -2.11 -4.38
C GLU A 194 -19.87 -1.53 -5.52
N TYR A 195 -20.98 -0.86 -5.21
CA TYR A 195 -21.82 -0.19 -6.18
C TYR A 195 -21.02 0.85 -6.98
N ILE A 196 -20.23 1.70 -6.30
CA ILE A 196 -19.40 2.69 -6.97
C ILE A 196 -18.31 2.01 -7.80
N LEU A 197 -17.59 1.03 -7.26
CA LEU A 197 -16.59 0.30 -8.04
C LEU A 197 -17.18 -0.35 -9.29
N ASN A 198 -18.37 -0.95 -9.19
CA ASN A 198 -19.08 -1.50 -10.35
C ASN A 198 -19.48 -0.40 -11.37
N LYS A 199 -19.88 0.79 -10.92
CA LYS A 199 -20.15 1.92 -11.82
C LYS A 199 -18.88 2.43 -12.52
N LEU A 200 -17.74 2.41 -11.83
CA LEU A 200 -16.47 2.92 -12.34
C LEU A 200 -15.70 1.89 -13.18
N PHE A 201 -15.81 0.59 -12.88
CA PHE A 201 -15.00 -0.47 -13.49
C PHE A 201 -15.83 -1.56 -14.18
N GLY A 202 -17.01 -1.90 -13.65
CA GLY A 202 -17.83 -3.05 -14.05
C GLY A 202 -18.54 -2.96 -15.41
N GLY A 203 -18.16 -2.03 -16.28
CA GLY A 203 -18.70 -1.97 -17.64
C GLY A 203 -18.23 -3.19 -18.45
N ALA A 204 -19.17 -4.05 -18.86
CA ALA A 204 -18.86 -5.23 -19.69
C ALA A 204 -17.94 -4.86 -20.87
N GLY A 205 -16.77 -5.50 -20.92
CA GLY A 205 -15.76 -5.32 -21.97
C GLY A 205 -14.69 -4.24 -21.70
N ARG A 206 -14.81 -3.42 -20.65
CA ARG A 206 -13.80 -2.41 -20.31
C ARG A 206 -12.48 -3.08 -19.90
N THR A 207 -11.40 -2.72 -20.58
CA THR A 207 -10.03 -3.04 -20.16
C THR A 207 -9.50 -1.92 -19.28
N VAL A 208 -8.78 -2.26 -18.22
CA VAL A 208 -8.14 -1.31 -17.30
C VAL A 208 -6.65 -1.58 -17.29
N GLU A 209 -5.87 -0.55 -17.55
CA GLU A 209 -4.41 -0.55 -17.45
C GLU A 209 -4.05 0.20 -16.18
N VAL A 210 -3.48 -0.51 -15.20
CA VAL A 210 -3.04 0.07 -13.92
C VAL A 210 -1.51 0.00 -13.85
N PHE A 211 -0.87 1.16 -13.73
CA PHE A 211 0.58 1.20 -13.59
C PHE A 211 1.00 0.81 -12.17
N ASN A 212 0.48 1.50 -11.15
CA ASN A 212 0.73 1.18 -9.74
C ASN A 212 -0.58 0.82 -9.02
N LEU A 213 -0.69 -0.41 -8.54
CA LEU A 213 -1.76 -0.86 -7.64
C LEU A 213 -1.23 -1.01 -6.22
N HIS A 214 -1.74 -0.20 -5.30
CA HIS A 214 -1.38 -0.24 -3.89
C HIS A 214 -2.54 -0.81 -3.08
N TYR A 215 -2.24 -1.82 -2.26
CA TYR A 215 -3.14 -2.32 -1.24
C TYR A 215 -2.45 -2.20 0.12
N GLU A 216 -2.67 -1.06 0.78
CA GLU A 216 -2.00 -0.70 2.02
C GLU A 216 -3.00 -0.04 2.98
N PHE A 217 -2.77 -0.19 4.28
CA PHE A 217 -3.42 0.68 5.25
C PHE A 217 -2.71 2.03 5.17
N ASN A 218 -3.38 3.04 4.62
CA ASN A 218 -2.84 4.38 4.74
C ASN A 218 -2.88 4.81 6.21
N LEU A 219 -1.72 4.77 6.85
CA LEU A 219 -1.43 5.51 8.08
C LEU A 219 -1.23 7.01 7.79
N ASP A 220 -1.82 7.54 6.72
CA ASP A 220 -1.87 8.99 6.52
C ASP A 220 -2.45 9.60 7.79
N GLY A 221 -1.64 10.42 8.46
CA GLY A 221 -1.89 11.06 9.74
C GLY A 221 -3.10 12.01 9.78
N ASP A 222 -3.95 11.97 8.77
CA ASP A 222 -5.17 12.76 8.63
C ASP A 222 -6.36 12.17 9.40
N ASN A 223 -6.20 10.98 10.01
CA ASN A 223 -7.20 10.43 10.92
C ASN A 223 -6.70 10.27 12.37
N PRO A 224 -6.46 11.37 13.10
CA PRO A 224 -6.04 11.33 14.50
C PRO A 224 -7.11 10.77 15.47
N LEU A 225 -8.27 10.33 14.96
CA LEU A 225 -9.39 9.82 15.76
C LEU A 225 -9.68 8.33 15.57
N VAL A 226 -9.08 7.64 14.59
CA VAL A 226 -9.36 6.21 14.36
C VAL A 226 -8.22 5.28 14.80
N HIS A 227 -6.95 5.70 14.80
CA HIS A 227 -5.90 5.04 15.59
C HIS A 227 -4.85 6.05 16.05
N ASN A 228 -4.46 5.94 17.33
CA ASN A 228 -3.50 6.81 18.00
C ASN A 228 -2.07 6.32 17.66
N PRO A 229 -1.08 7.19 17.35
CA PRO A 229 0.30 6.79 17.03
C PRO A 229 1.11 6.15 18.18
N PHE A 230 0.46 5.70 19.26
CA PHE A 230 1.11 5.20 20.48
C PHE A 230 0.43 3.95 21.05
N GLU A 231 -0.24 3.14 20.22
CA GLU A 231 -0.49 1.75 20.58
C GLU A 231 0.83 0.98 20.58
N VAL A 232 1.62 1.16 21.65
CA VAL A 232 2.67 0.22 21.98
C VAL A 232 1.97 -1.01 22.55
N HIS A 233 1.76 -2.02 21.72
CA HIS A 233 1.38 -3.34 22.19
C HIS A 233 2.55 -3.92 23.00
N HIS A 234 2.61 -3.62 24.30
CA HIS A 234 3.44 -4.35 25.23
C HIS A 234 2.67 -5.61 25.65
N GLY A 235 2.97 -6.70 24.95
CA GLY A 235 2.41 -8.03 25.17
C GLY A 235 2.54 -8.84 23.90
N GLU A 236 2.80 -10.14 24.03
CA GLU A 236 2.98 -11.11 22.93
C GLU A 236 2.04 -10.88 21.73
N PRO A 237 2.47 -11.22 20.49
CA PRO A 237 1.74 -10.91 19.26
C PRO A 237 0.41 -11.66 19.21
N ARG A 238 -0.60 -11.15 19.92
CA ARG A 238 -2.00 -11.45 19.66
C ARG A 238 -2.27 -10.94 18.25
N GLN A 239 -2.75 -11.82 17.39
CA GLN A 239 -3.32 -11.47 16.09
C GLN A 239 -4.36 -10.38 16.31
N VAL A 240 -3.96 -9.12 16.18
CA VAL A 240 -4.90 -8.02 16.04
C VAL A 240 -5.56 -8.26 14.70
N PRO A 241 -6.88 -8.55 14.64
CA PRO A 241 -7.55 -8.64 13.36
C PRO A 241 -7.45 -7.23 12.77
N GLY A 242 -6.66 -7.07 11.70
CA GLY A 242 -6.63 -5.81 10.96
C GLY A 242 -8.06 -5.36 10.65
N PRO A 243 -8.34 -4.04 10.55
CA PRO A 243 -9.69 -3.52 10.37
C PRO A 243 -10.47 -4.35 9.35
N ALA A 244 -11.48 -5.05 9.85
CA ALA A 244 -12.26 -6.03 9.12
C ALA A 244 -13.20 -5.42 8.07
N LEU A 245 -12.78 -4.37 7.36
CA LEU A 245 -13.24 -4.14 5.98
C LEU A 245 -12.35 -4.93 5.01
N ALA A 246 -11.85 -6.06 5.50
CA ALA A 246 -11.04 -7.01 4.79
C ALA A 246 -11.94 -7.62 3.70
N LEU A 247 -11.93 -7.04 2.52
CA LEU A 247 -12.31 -7.56 1.21
C LEU A 247 -13.55 -8.47 1.07
N GLY A 248 -14.40 -8.81 2.05
CA GLY A 248 -15.40 -9.89 1.93
C GLY A 248 -14.79 -11.25 1.51
N ARG A 249 -15.21 -12.40 2.04
CA ARG A 249 -14.63 -13.67 1.54
C ARG A 249 -14.87 -13.85 0.02
N ASP A 250 -15.87 -13.15 -0.51
CA ASP A 250 -16.39 -13.33 -1.86
C ASP A 250 -16.31 -12.07 -2.75
N ASN A 251 -15.79 -10.93 -2.27
CA ASN A 251 -15.79 -9.69 -3.04
C ASN A 251 -14.44 -9.44 -3.72
N PRO A 252 -14.39 -9.39 -5.07
CA PRO A 252 -13.17 -9.04 -5.76
C PRO A 252 -12.80 -7.58 -5.50
N LEU A 253 -11.49 -7.30 -5.39
CA LEU A 253 -10.92 -5.97 -5.23
C LEU A 253 -11.34 -5.04 -6.37
N LEU A 254 -11.41 -5.60 -7.57
CA LEU A 254 -11.86 -4.93 -8.79
C LEU A 254 -12.96 -5.74 -9.47
N PRO A 255 -14.14 -5.16 -9.75
CA PRO A 255 -15.21 -5.84 -10.46
C PRO A 255 -14.94 -5.82 -11.96
N LEU A 256 -13.96 -6.61 -12.39
CA LEU A 256 -13.57 -6.75 -13.79
C LEU A 256 -13.88 -8.15 -14.30
N ALA A 257 -14.11 -8.28 -15.61
CA ALA A 257 -14.19 -9.59 -16.24
C ALA A 257 -12.78 -10.22 -16.33
N PRO A 258 -12.66 -11.55 -16.49
CA PRO A 258 -11.38 -12.22 -16.66
C PRO A 258 -10.54 -11.63 -17.79
N GLY A 259 -9.23 -11.49 -17.58
CA GLY A 259 -8.32 -10.97 -18.60
C GLY A 259 -8.58 -9.52 -18.98
N LYS A 260 -9.03 -8.67 -18.06
CA LYS A 260 -9.31 -7.23 -18.34
C LYS A 260 -8.44 -6.26 -17.56
N LEU A 261 -7.52 -6.75 -16.72
CA LEU A 261 -6.58 -5.93 -15.97
C LEU A 261 -5.15 -6.14 -16.49
N GLU A 262 -4.56 -5.11 -17.07
CA GLU A 262 -3.10 -5.06 -17.25
C GLU A 262 -2.50 -4.34 -16.04
N LEU A 263 -1.61 -5.02 -15.31
CA LEU A 263 -1.00 -4.52 -14.08
C LEU A 263 0.51 -4.55 -14.19
N HIS A 264 1.17 -3.42 -13.94
CA HIS A 264 2.63 -3.32 -13.98
C HIS A 264 3.25 -3.56 -12.60
N HIS A 265 2.85 -2.76 -11.62
CA HIS A 265 3.38 -2.80 -10.26
C HIS A 265 2.28 -3.03 -9.24
N LEU A 266 2.47 -4.06 -8.40
CA LEU A 266 1.59 -4.38 -7.30
C LEU A 266 2.35 -4.21 -5.99
N LYS A 267 1.90 -3.29 -5.14
CA LYS A 267 2.40 -3.12 -3.79
C LYS A 267 1.36 -3.55 -2.77
N VAL A 268 1.72 -4.48 -1.89
CA VAL A 268 0.80 -5.02 -0.89
C VAL A 268 1.51 -5.08 0.47
N ALA A 269 0.98 -4.36 1.45
CA ALA A 269 1.59 -4.36 2.79
C ALA A 269 1.17 -5.58 3.63
N PHE A 270 -0.05 -6.09 3.44
CA PHE A 270 -0.63 -7.17 4.26
C PHE A 270 -1.63 -8.02 3.47
N ASN A 271 -1.78 -9.29 3.86
CA ASN A 271 -2.68 -10.27 3.22
C ASN A 271 -2.40 -10.49 1.73
N VAL A 272 -1.13 -10.62 1.36
CA VAL A 272 -0.70 -10.78 -0.05
C VAL A 272 -1.45 -11.90 -0.75
N ARG A 273 -1.61 -13.05 -0.10
CA ARG A 273 -2.34 -14.20 -0.65
C ARG A 273 -3.73 -13.81 -1.15
N ARG A 274 -4.47 -13.07 -0.33
CA ARG A 274 -5.84 -12.69 -0.63
C ARG A 274 -5.91 -11.66 -1.76
N VAL A 275 -4.97 -10.72 -1.79
CA VAL A 275 -4.90 -9.74 -2.89
C VAL A 275 -4.60 -10.46 -4.19
N ILE A 276 -3.65 -11.40 -4.20
CA ILE A 276 -3.34 -12.26 -5.35
C ILE A 276 -4.58 -13.04 -5.80
N ASP A 277 -5.23 -13.77 -4.89
CA ASP A 277 -6.44 -14.55 -5.21
C ASP A 277 -7.56 -13.67 -5.81
N SER A 278 -7.59 -12.38 -5.45
CA SER A 278 -8.57 -11.43 -5.95
C SER A 278 -8.25 -10.82 -7.31
N ILE A 279 -6.98 -10.56 -7.61
CA ILE A 279 -6.56 -9.93 -8.88
C ILE A 279 -6.27 -10.97 -9.96
N GLN A 280 -5.77 -12.15 -9.59
CA GLN A 280 -5.32 -13.18 -10.52
C GLN A 280 -6.40 -13.58 -11.54
N PRO A 281 -7.69 -13.76 -11.16
CA PRO A 281 -8.74 -14.10 -12.11
C PRO A 281 -9.00 -13.02 -13.18
N VAL A 282 -8.70 -11.75 -12.87
CA VAL A 282 -8.98 -10.61 -13.76
C VAL A 282 -7.76 -10.09 -14.49
N LEU A 283 -6.56 -10.54 -14.11
CA LEU A 283 -5.31 -10.19 -14.78
C LEU A 283 -5.27 -10.68 -16.22
N TRP A 284 -4.68 -9.87 -17.07
CA TRP A 284 -4.32 -10.23 -18.43
C TRP A 284 -3.31 -11.39 -18.44
N ASP A 285 -3.24 -12.14 -19.53
CA ASP A 285 -2.30 -13.26 -19.74
C ASP A 285 -0.85 -12.79 -19.96
N LYS A 286 -0.35 -11.97 -19.05
CA LYS A 286 1.03 -11.52 -18.97
C LYS A 286 1.48 -11.61 -17.51
N PRO A 287 2.72 -12.05 -17.24
CA PRO A 287 3.24 -12.05 -15.89
C PRO A 287 3.34 -10.62 -15.35
N LEU A 288 3.08 -10.49 -14.05
CA LEU A 288 3.24 -9.23 -13.33
C LEU A 288 4.72 -8.82 -13.34
N LYS A 289 5.01 -7.55 -13.65
CA LYS A 289 6.40 -7.07 -13.73
C LYS A 289 7.03 -6.96 -12.34
N THR A 290 6.30 -6.39 -11.38
CA THR A 290 6.84 -6.18 -10.03
C THR A 290 5.80 -6.44 -8.96
N LEU A 291 6.18 -7.24 -7.96
CA LEU A 291 5.46 -7.39 -6.69
C LEU A 291 6.31 -6.82 -5.56
N GLU A 292 5.82 -5.78 -4.91
CA GLU A 292 6.41 -5.18 -3.71
C GLU A 292 5.60 -5.56 -2.46
N THR A 293 6.29 -6.09 -1.46
CA THR A 293 5.65 -6.56 -0.23
C THR A 293 6.64 -6.65 0.92
N THR A 294 6.17 -7.08 2.08
CA THR A 294 6.96 -7.40 3.24
C THR A 294 7.48 -8.84 3.25
N SER A 295 8.64 -9.05 3.87
CA SER A 295 9.26 -10.36 4.12
C SER A 295 8.33 -11.29 4.88
N ARG A 296 7.58 -10.75 5.84
CA ARG A 296 6.60 -11.48 6.66
C ARG A 296 5.47 -12.08 5.83
N GLU A 297 5.06 -11.40 4.77
CA GLU A 297 4.00 -11.87 3.86
C GLU A 297 4.52 -12.93 2.86
N MET A 298 5.85 -13.03 2.66
CA MET A 298 6.48 -14.01 1.78
C MET A 298 6.76 -15.36 2.46
N PHE A 299 5.82 -15.84 3.27
CA PHE A 299 5.89 -17.16 3.88
C PHE A 299 5.78 -18.28 2.83
N GLU A 300 6.05 -19.53 3.23
CA GLU A 300 6.25 -20.64 2.31
C GLU A 300 5.12 -20.87 1.30
N GLY A 301 3.87 -20.73 1.73
CA GLY A 301 2.69 -20.89 0.87
C GLY A 301 2.53 -19.79 -0.19
N VAL A 302 3.07 -18.59 0.03
CA VAL A 302 3.03 -17.48 -0.93
C VAL A 302 4.23 -17.54 -1.87
N ARG A 303 5.44 -17.73 -1.35
CA ARG A 303 6.67 -17.73 -2.17
C ARG A 303 6.73 -18.88 -3.19
N ARG A 304 6.06 -20.00 -2.92
CA ARG A 304 5.98 -21.15 -3.83
C ARG A 304 4.77 -21.11 -4.76
N ASP A 305 3.92 -20.09 -4.64
CA ASP A 305 2.78 -19.95 -5.52
C ASP A 305 3.26 -19.72 -6.97
N PRO A 306 2.70 -20.43 -7.97
CA PRO A 306 3.09 -20.27 -9.37
C PRO A 306 2.94 -18.83 -9.89
N PHE A 307 1.93 -18.09 -9.41
CA PHE A 307 1.75 -16.69 -9.75
C PHE A 307 2.95 -15.87 -9.26
N VAL A 308 3.33 -16.01 -7.98
CA VAL A 308 4.46 -15.29 -7.38
C VAL A 308 5.79 -15.68 -8.05
N ALA A 309 5.98 -16.97 -8.34
CA ALA A 309 7.17 -17.46 -9.03
C ALA A 309 7.30 -16.91 -10.47
N SER A 310 6.18 -16.56 -11.11
CA SER A 310 6.16 -15.97 -12.46
C SER A 310 6.44 -14.45 -12.49
N VAL A 311 6.42 -13.79 -11.33
CA VAL A 311 6.67 -12.34 -11.24
C VAL A 311 8.11 -12.05 -11.65
N GLU A 312 8.29 -11.06 -12.54
CA GLU A 312 9.62 -10.73 -13.08
C GLU A 312 10.57 -10.22 -11.99
N ARG A 313 10.09 -9.37 -11.07
CA ARG A 313 10.86 -8.85 -9.94
C ARG A 313 10.07 -8.80 -8.63
N ILE A 314 10.66 -9.33 -7.57
CA ILE A 314 10.17 -9.17 -6.19
C ILE A 314 10.90 -8.01 -5.52
N ILE A 315 10.18 -7.17 -4.79
CA ILE A 315 10.74 -6.09 -3.97
C ILE A 315 10.31 -6.31 -2.52
N ILE A 316 11.28 -6.33 -1.61
CA ILE A 316 11.03 -6.36 -0.17
C ILE A 316 11.15 -4.95 0.38
N SER A 317 10.02 -4.41 0.84
CA SER A 317 9.88 -2.98 1.15
C SER A 317 10.43 -2.57 2.52
N GLU A 318 10.44 -3.46 3.51
CA GLU A 318 11.05 -3.20 4.81
C GLU A 318 12.49 -3.71 4.92
N ARG A 319 13.17 -3.26 5.97
CA ARG A 319 14.47 -3.79 6.38
C ARG A 319 14.36 -5.29 6.68
N SER A 320 15.17 -6.08 5.98
CA SER A 320 15.26 -7.53 6.12
C SER A 320 16.72 -7.97 6.20
N THR A 321 17.01 -9.23 6.54
CA THR A 321 18.38 -9.75 6.45
C THR A 321 18.71 -10.22 5.03
N ILE A 322 19.99 -10.21 4.64
CA ILE A 322 20.40 -10.60 3.29
C ILE A 322 20.11 -12.08 3.00
N GLY A 323 20.08 -12.92 4.04
CA GLY A 323 19.76 -14.34 3.95
C GLY A 323 18.36 -14.63 3.38
N ILE A 324 17.43 -13.65 3.39
CA ILE A 324 16.12 -13.80 2.75
C ILE A 324 16.21 -14.10 1.25
N LEU A 325 17.31 -13.73 0.58
CA LEU A 325 17.50 -13.98 -0.84
C LEU A 325 17.49 -15.48 -1.18
N SER A 326 17.86 -16.36 -0.25
CA SER A 326 17.74 -17.82 -0.43
C SER A 326 16.29 -18.32 -0.51
N TRP A 327 15.31 -17.52 -0.07
CA TRP A 327 13.91 -17.94 -0.07
C TRP A 327 13.25 -17.85 -1.45
N PHE A 328 13.83 -17.08 -2.37
CA PHE A 328 13.21 -16.76 -3.65
C PHE A 328 13.74 -17.63 -4.78
N LEU A 329 12.83 -18.01 -5.68
CA LEU A 329 13.15 -18.64 -6.97
C LEU A 329 13.17 -17.63 -8.12
N ASN A 330 12.65 -16.42 -7.89
CA ASN A 330 12.61 -15.34 -8.87
C ASN A 330 14.03 -14.90 -9.25
N GLU A 331 14.24 -14.68 -10.55
CA GLU A 331 15.55 -14.27 -11.06
C GLU A 331 15.89 -12.82 -10.69
N LYS A 332 14.91 -11.99 -10.34
CA LYS A 332 15.15 -10.61 -9.88
C LYS A 332 14.53 -10.37 -8.51
N VAL A 333 15.35 -10.02 -7.53
CA VAL A 333 14.90 -9.65 -6.18
C VAL A 333 15.62 -8.38 -5.73
N HIS A 334 14.87 -7.43 -5.20
CA HIS A 334 15.40 -6.20 -4.63
C HIS A 334 15.04 -6.08 -3.15
N LEU A 335 16.01 -5.75 -2.31
CA LEU A 335 15.78 -5.38 -0.92
C LEU A 335 15.94 -3.85 -0.81
N GLN A 336 14.91 -3.14 -0.34
CA GLN A 336 15.00 -1.68 -0.14
C GLN A 336 16.14 -1.30 0.80
N CYS A 337 16.36 -2.11 1.83
CA CYS A 337 17.53 -2.07 2.69
C CYS A 337 17.71 -3.44 3.35
N SER A 338 18.94 -3.77 3.70
CA SER A 338 19.27 -5.06 4.32
C SER A 338 20.18 -4.87 5.53
N ASP A 339 19.93 -5.67 6.57
CA ASP A 339 20.95 -6.04 7.55
C ASP A 339 21.73 -7.24 6.97
N PHE A 340 22.99 -7.39 7.36
CA PHE A 340 23.86 -8.45 6.87
C PHE A 340 24.99 -8.72 7.86
N GLY A 341 25.64 -9.87 7.69
CA GLY A 341 26.90 -10.18 8.35
C GLY A 341 27.62 -11.31 7.61
N THR A 342 28.91 -11.44 7.88
CA THR A 342 29.81 -12.34 7.13
C THR A 342 29.30 -13.79 7.08
N GLU A 343 28.74 -14.33 8.18
CA GLU A 343 28.21 -15.70 8.20
C GLU A 343 26.95 -15.86 7.34
N GLU A 344 26.05 -14.87 7.32
CA GLU A 344 24.87 -14.90 6.46
C GLU A 344 25.25 -14.87 4.98
N VAL A 345 26.24 -14.04 4.62
CA VAL A 345 26.77 -13.96 3.25
C VAL A 345 27.43 -15.28 2.84
N LYS A 346 28.18 -15.93 3.75
CA LYS A 346 28.76 -17.26 3.52
C LYS A 346 27.69 -18.31 3.26
N ASP A 347 26.65 -18.35 4.08
CA ASP A 347 25.57 -19.33 3.94
C ASP A 347 24.77 -19.11 2.66
N LEU A 348 24.55 -17.85 2.28
CA LEU A 348 23.93 -17.47 1.03
C LEU A 348 24.74 -17.96 -0.20
N LEU A 349 26.08 -17.79 -0.16
CA LEU A 349 26.94 -18.31 -1.22
C LEU A 349 26.86 -19.84 -1.34
N LYS A 350 26.87 -20.56 -0.21
CA LYS A 350 26.72 -22.03 -0.22
C LYS A 350 25.38 -22.48 -0.82
N ASP A 351 24.29 -21.81 -0.44
CA ASP A 351 22.96 -22.07 -1.00
C ASP A 351 22.94 -21.86 -2.52
N TRP A 352 23.50 -20.74 -3.00
CA TRP A 352 23.54 -20.43 -4.42
C TRP A 352 24.42 -21.39 -5.24
N GLN A 353 25.56 -21.83 -4.70
CA GLN A 353 26.41 -22.85 -5.30
C GLN A 353 25.67 -24.20 -5.40
N TYR A 354 24.97 -24.59 -4.33
CA TYR A 354 24.16 -25.80 -4.29
C TYR A 354 23.01 -25.75 -5.31
N ARG A 355 22.23 -24.67 -5.33
CA ARG A 355 21.08 -24.47 -6.24
C ARG A 355 21.49 -24.34 -7.71
N GLY A 356 22.62 -23.68 -7.98
CA GLY A 356 23.03 -23.37 -9.35
C GLY A 356 22.17 -22.30 -9.99
N LEU A 357 22.36 -21.06 -9.56
CA LEU A 357 21.63 -19.92 -10.11
C LEU A 357 21.86 -19.79 -11.63
N ARG A 358 20.82 -19.33 -12.33
CA ARG A 358 20.88 -19.13 -13.78
C ARG A 358 21.64 -17.85 -14.10
N ILE A 359 22.35 -17.85 -15.22
CA ILE A 359 22.97 -16.64 -15.77
C ILE A 359 21.85 -15.61 -16.00
N GLY A 360 22.08 -14.37 -15.54
CA GLY A 360 21.10 -13.30 -15.57
C GLY A 360 20.29 -13.14 -14.28
N THR A 361 20.41 -14.06 -13.30
CA THR A 361 19.88 -13.84 -11.96
C THR A 361 20.53 -12.59 -11.36
N TYR A 362 19.69 -11.70 -10.82
CA TYR A 362 20.03 -10.35 -10.40
C TYR A 362 19.38 -10.02 -9.06
N TYR A 363 20.19 -9.97 -8.01
CA TYR A 363 19.78 -9.45 -6.72
C TYR A 363 20.34 -8.05 -6.51
N SER A 364 19.63 -7.24 -5.73
CA SER A 364 20.05 -5.88 -5.45
C SER A 364 19.60 -5.40 -4.09
N ILE A 365 20.37 -4.49 -3.49
CA ILE A 365 20.12 -3.95 -2.15
C ILE A 365 20.35 -2.44 -2.17
N GLY A 366 19.39 -1.67 -1.67
CA GLY A 366 19.49 -0.21 -1.57
C GLY A 366 20.25 0.27 -0.32
N PHE A 367 21.09 1.30 -0.48
CA PHE A 367 21.91 1.89 0.58
C PHE A 367 21.85 3.43 0.57
N ARG A 368 21.81 4.03 1.77
CA ARG A 368 21.96 5.49 1.93
C ARG A 368 23.41 5.89 2.18
N ASP A 369 24.08 5.17 3.06
CA ASP A 369 25.39 5.54 3.58
C ASP A 369 26.49 4.69 2.92
N PRO A 370 27.54 5.32 2.35
CA PRO A 370 28.69 4.63 1.77
C PRO A 370 29.40 3.63 2.70
N GLU A 371 29.48 3.92 4.00
CA GLU A 371 30.17 3.05 4.98
C GLU A 371 29.54 1.64 5.02
N ASN A 372 28.21 1.56 5.04
CA ASN A 372 27.48 0.28 5.01
C ASN A 372 27.69 -0.49 3.69
N ILE A 373 28.01 0.21 2.60
CA ILE A 373 28.32 -0.43 1.31
C ILE A 373 29.70 -1.09 1.40
N GLU A 374 30.69 -0.39 1.94
CA GLU A 374 32.03 -0.93 2.14
C GLU A 374 32.01 -2.15 3.05
N ASP A 375 31.23 -2.12 4.14
CA ASP A 375 31.06 -3.27 5.05
C ASP A 375 30.52 -4.49 4.31
N LEU A 376 29.46 -4.34 3.51
CA LEU A 376 28.91 -5.45 2.72
C LEU A 376 29.92 -5.97 1.69
N LEU A 377 30.62 -5.07 0.99
CA LEU A 377 31.66 -5.47 0.03
C LEU A 377 32.81 -6.20 0.73
N ASN A 378 33.21 -5.77 1.93
CA ASN A 378 34.24 -6.44 2.72
C ASN A 378 33.80 -7.84 3.18
N ASP A 379 32.53 -8.02 3.53
CA ASP A 379 31.96 -9.35 3.83
C ASP A 379 32.06 -10.29 2.62
N PHE A 380 31.78 -9.81 1.41
CA PHE A 380 31.96 -10.60 0.18
C PHE A 380 33.44 -10.85 -0.16
N LYS A 381 34.33 -9.89 0.10
CA LYS A 381 35.79 -10.04 -0.09
C LYS A 381 36.40 -11.10 0.83
N ALA A 382 35.87 -11.23 2.04
CA ALA A 382 36.34 -12.21 3.02
C ALA A 382 35.99 -13.67 2.67
N LEU A 383 35.19 -13.90 1.62
CA LEU A 383 34.80 -15.23 1.20
C LEU A 383 35.94 -15.97 0.48
N PRO A 384 36.08 -17.30 0.68
CA PRO A 384 37.07 -18.09 -0.04
C PRO A 384 36.88 -18.03 -1.55
N GLY A 385 37.96 -17.69 -2.28
CA GLY A 385 37.94 -17.60 -3.74
C GLY A 385 37.41 -16.28 -4.29
N ALA A 386 37.12 -15.29 -3.44
CA ALA A 386 36.83 -13.92 -3.87
C ALA A 386 38.03 -13.35 -4.64
N GLN A 387 37.75 -12.66 -5.74
CA GLN A 387 38.75 -11.97 -6.55
C GLN A 387 38.29 -10.54 -6.84
N ARG A 388 39.26 -9.63 -6.96
CA ARG A 388 38.97 -8.26 -7.38
C ARG A 388 38.94 -8.18 -8.90
N GLY A 389 37.87 -7.60 -9.42
CA GLY A 389 37.70 -7.32 -10.83
C GLY A 389 37.24 -5.91 -11.10
N GLU A 390 37.15 -5.59 -12.38
CA GLU A 390 36.59 -4.36 -12.90
C GLU A 390 35.43 -4.64 -13.85
N LEU A 391 34.44 -3.76 -13.80
CA LEU A 391 33.35 -3.69 -14.76
C LEU A 391 33.43 -2.35 -15.50
N ALA A 392 33.04 -2.36 -16.77
CA ALA A 392 33.02 -1.13 -17.57
C ALA A 392 32.03 -0.10 -16.98
N GLU A 393 30.95 -0.59 -16.39
CA GLU A 393 29.87 0.18 -15.76
C GLU A 393 30.34 0.91 -14.50
N THR A 394 31.27 0.33 -13.74
CA THR A 394 31.71 0.89 -12.45
C THR A 394 33.06 1.60 -12.53
N ARG A 395 33.88 1.36 -13.56
CA ARG A 395 35.27 1.84 -13.68
C ARG A 395 35.48 3.33 -13.35
N PHE A 396 34.50 4.19 -13.61
CA PHE A 396 34.59 5.64 -13.39
C PHE A 396 33.58 6.17 -12.35
N THR A 397 33.16 5.32 -11.42
CA THR A 397 32.23 5.68 -10.34
C THR A 397 32.93 5.74 -8.99
N THR A 398 32.21 6.19 -7.96
CA THR A 398 32.67 6.20 -6.56
C THR A 398 33.07 4.82 -6.05
N PHE A 399 32.51 3.75 -6.63
CA PHE A 399 32.77 2.36 -6.25
C PHE A 399 33.21 1.55 -7.48
N PRO A 400 34.47 1.69 -7.94
CA PRO A 400 34.93 1.03 -9.16
C PRO A 400 35.09 -0.48 -9.01
N GLU A 401 35.16 -0.96 -7.77
CA GLU A 401 35.45 -2.35 -7.45
C GLU A 401 34.27 -3.28 -7.79
N CYS A 402 34.59 -4.38 -8.46
CA CYS A 402 33.72 -5.54 -8.58
C CYS A 402 34.36 -6.72 -7.85
N ILE A 403 33.60 -7.41 -7.01
CA ILE A 403 34.02 -8.66 -6.37
C ILE A 403 33.50 -9.79 -7.24
N ILE A 404 34.41 -10.68 -7.66
CA ILE A 404 34.12 -11.85 -8.47
C ILE A 404 34.20 -13.07 -7.56
N LEU A 405 33.15 -13.88 -7.53
CA LEU A 405 33.11 -15.15 -6.78
C LEU A 405 32.74 -16.30 -7.72
N PRO A 406 33.53 -17.38 -7.78
CA PRO A 406 33.14 -18.55 -8.57
C PRO A 406 31.94 -19.24 -7.93
N VAL A 407 30.87 -19.43 -8.72
CA VAL A 407 29.67 -20.16 -8.27
C VAL A 407 29.71 -21.61 -8.77
N ARG A 408 30.03 -21.80 -10.05
CA ARG A 408 30.24 -23.11 -10.69
C ARG A 408 31.32 -23.00 -11.76
N ASP A 409 31.63 -24.09 -12.45
CA ASP A 409 32.71 -24.16 -13.44
C ASP A 409 32.64 -23.05 -14.51
N PHE A 410 31.44 -22.67 -14.92
CA PHE A 410 31.18 -21.72 -16.01
C PHE A 410 30.44 -20.45 -15.58
N THR A 411 30.17 -20.25 -14.29
CA THR A 411 29.44 -19.09 -13.78
C THR A 411 30.15 -18.42 -12.61
N GLU A 412 30.09 -17.10 -12.60
CA GLU A 412 30.61 -16.25 -11.54
C GLU A 412 29.52 -15.32 -11.00
N LEU A 413 29.70 -14.89 -9.76
CA LEU A 413 28.90 -13.87 -9.10
C LEU A 413 29.69 -12.57 -9.10
N ASN A 414 29.08 -11.51 -9.60
CA ASN A 414 29.68 -10.18 -9.69
C ASN A 414 28.93 -9.29 -8.71
N VAL A 415 29.63 -8.84 -7.67
CA VAL A 415 29.10 -7.95 -6.63
C VAL A 415 29.76 -6.60 -6.77
N TYR A 416 28.96 -5.56 -7.02
CA TYR A 416 29.46 -4.21 -7.25
C TYR A 416 28.42 -3.17 -6.83
N CYS A 417 28.86 -1.93 -6.65
CA CYS A 417 27.98 -0.82 -6.32
C CYS A 417 27.95 0.23 -7.43
N GLU A 418 26.79 0.83 -7.64
CA GLU A 418 26.63 2.03 -8.46
C GLU A 418 25.62 2.99 -7.83
N ALA A 419 25.66 4.24 -8.27
CA ALA A 419 24.58 5.18 -7.98
C ALA A 419 23.27 4.63 -8.58
N THR A 420 22.17 4.72 -7.83
CA THR A 420 20.88 4.20 -8.25
C THR A 420 20.45 4.89 -9.55
N THR A 421 20.33 4.09 -10.61
CA THR A 421 20.02 4.57 -11.95
C THR A 421 18.59 5.11 -12.04
N VAL A 422 18.28 5.90 -13.07
CA VAL A 422 16.91 6.38 -13.34
C VAL A 422 15.92 5.22 -13.48
N GLU A 423 16.37 4.06 -13.96
CA GLU A 423 15.53 2.87 -14.04
C GLU A 423 15.30 2.23 -12.67
N ASP A 424 16.34 2.13 -11.84
CA ASP A 424 16.24 1.55 -10.50
C ASP A 424 15.45 2.45 -9.53
N GLN A 425 15.42 3.77 -9.77
CA GLN A 425 14.57 4.72 -9.04
C GLN A 425 13.07 4.40 -9.11
N LYS A 426 12.63 3.59 -10.08
CA LYS A 426 11.24 3.09 -10.15
C LYS A 426 10.88 2.19 -8.97
N PHE A 427 11.88 1.57 -8.32
CA PHE A 427 11.67 0.61 -7.24
C PHE A 427 12.64 0.77 -6.06
N CYS A 428 13.59 1.69 -6.10
CA CYS A 428 14.54 1.95 -5.02
C CYS A 428 14.63 3.45 -4.76
N ASP A 429 14.36 3.89 -3.52
CA ASP A 429 14.44 5.30 -3.12
C ASP A 429 15.84 5.70 -2.62
N ARG A 430 16.79 4.75 -2.62
CA ARG A 430 18.12 4.91 -2.04
C ARG A 430 19.10 5.46 -3.08
N PRO A 431 20.08 6.29 -2.68
CA PRO A 431 21.04 6.89 -3.62
C PRO A 431 22.01 5.86 -4.22
N TYR A 432 22.28 4.76 -3.52
CA TYR A 432 23.19 3.71 -3.99
C TYR A 432 22.51 2.36 -4.01
N THR A 433 22.89 1.52 -4.97
CA THR A 433 22.43 0.14 -5.07
C THR A 433 23.62 -0.79 -5.20
N VAL A 434 23.74 -1.76 -4.30
CA VAL A 434 24.65 -2.91 -4.49
C VAL A 434 23.94 -3.92 -5.37
N LYS A 435 24.62 -4.36 -6.42
CA LYS A 435 24.15 -5.30 -7.43
C LYS A 435 24.92 -6.59 -7.31
N ILE A 436 24.20 -7.70 -7.24
CA ILE A 436 24.72 -9.06 -7.14
C ILE A 436 24.18 -9.82 -8.37
N LYS A 437 25.03 -10.04 -9.37
CA LYS A 437 24.63 -10.61 -10.67
C LYS A 437 25.36 -11.92 -10.94
N VAL A 438 24.63 -12.91 -11.43
CA VAL A 438 25.19 -14.17 -11.92
C VAL A 438 25.52 -14.02 -13.39
N GLN A 439 26.79 -14.20 -13.74
CA GLN A 439 27.34 -13.98 -15.08
C GLN A 439 28.10 -15.20 -15.60
N PRO A 440 28.33 -15.30 -16.92
CA PRO A 440 29.30 -16.24 -17.46
C PRO A 440 30.69 -15.94 -16.90
N ARG A 441 31.48 -16.99 -16.67
CA ARG A 441 32.85 -16.84 -16.16
C ARG A 441 33.70 -15.96 -17.09
N GLY A 442 34.44 -15.01 -16.51
CA GLY A 442 35.27 -14.04 -17.24
C GLY A 442 34.51 -12.81 -17.73
N TYR A 443 33.32 -12.53 -17.20
CA TYR A 443 32.54 -11.36 -17.56
C TYR A 443 33.16 -10.08 -17.01
N ALA A 444 33.55 -10.07 -15.73
CA ALA A 444 34.35 -8.98 -15.18
C ALA A 444 35.83 -9.16 -15.52
N TYR A 445 36.51 -8.04 -15.80
CA TYR A 445 37.94 -8.07 -16.06
C TYR A 445 38.68 -8.35 -14.76
N ASN A 446 39.29 -9.52 -14.67
CA ASN A 446 40.02 -9.94 -13.48
C ASN A 446 41.35 -9.20 -13.41
N LEU A 447 41.61 -8.49 -12.31
CA LEU A 447 42.84 -7.72 -12.15
C LEU A 447 44.05 -8.59 -11.75
N TYR A 448 43.88 -9.91 -11.53
CA TYR A 448 44.94 -10.83 -11.05
C TYR A 448 45.70 -10.31 -9.81
N LEU A 449 45.07 -9.43 -9.03
CA LEU A 449 45.58 -8.96 -7.75
C LEU A 449 44.91 -9.81 -6.66
N PRO A 450 45.68 -10.51 -5.79
CA PRO A 450 45.10 -11.09 -4.59
C PRO A 450 44.45 -9.96 -3.76
N ILE A 451 43.28 -10.26 -3.18
CA ILE A 451 42.55 -9.35 -2.28
C ILE A 451 43.34 -9.16 -0.99
#